data_AF-A0A1Y2JME3-F1
#
_entry.id   AF-A0A1Y2JME3-F1
#
_cell.length_a   1.000
_cell.length_b   1.000
_cell.length_c   1.000
_cell.angle_alpha   90.00
_cell.angle_beta   90.00
_cell.angle_gamma   90.00
#
_symmetry.space_group_name_H-M   'P 1'
#
loop_
_entity.id
_entity.type
_entity.pdbx_description
1 polymer ?
#
loop_
_entity_poly.entity_id
_entity_poly.type
_entity_poly.pdbx_seq_one_letter_code
_entity_poly.pdbx_strand_id
1 'polypeptide(L)' 'MSTATAKRAPIGTKARTGEVCPESGVWKVDGSPSTTAPIAKGNRMPPYDGKAVTWVLSQYA' A
#
# COMPACT_ATOMS: atom_id res chain seq x y z
N MET A 1 7.87 15.83 24.32
CA MET A 1 8.44 16.24 23.02
C MET A 1 7.49 15.76 21.93
N SER A 2 7.19 16.65 20.98
CA SER A 2 6.24 16.55 19.87
C SER A 2 6.36 15.22 19.09
N THR A 3 5.30 14.68 18.48
CA THR A 3 4.76 15.20 17.22
C THR A 3 3.58 14.34 16.71
N ALA A 4 2.59 15.03 16.14
CA ALA A 4 1.61 14.61 15.13
C ALA A 4 0.97 13.21 15.26
N THR A 5 -0.34 13.18 15.54
CA THR A 5 -1.24 12.13 15.05
C THR A 5 -0.96 11.92 13.56
N ALA A 6 -0.25 10.85 13.19
CA ALA A 6 0.14 10.61 11.81
C ALA A 6 -1.14 10.58 10.96
N LYS A 7 -1.33 11.62 10.14
CA LYS A 7 -2.49 11.73 9.25
C LYS A 7 -2.50 10.49 8.36
N ARG A 8 -3.67 9.86 8.23
CA ARG A 8 -3.83 8.65 7.40
C ARG A 8 -3.35 8.94 5.98
N ALA A 9 -2.73 7.96 5.33
CA ALA A 9 -2.39 8.11 3.93
C ALA A 9 -3.68 8.18 3.11
N PRO A 10 -3.84 9.12 2.17
CA PRO A 10 -5.07 9.25 1.39
C PRO A 10 -5.31 8.04 0.49
N ILE A 11 -6.57 7.71 0.20
CA ILE A 11 -6.93 6.82 -0.92
C ILE A 11 -6.26 7.33 -2.20
N GLY A 12 -5.68 6.44 -2.99
CA GLY A 12 -4.83 6.77 -4.13
C GLY A 12 -3.34 6.86 -3.79
N THR A 13 -2.95 6.77 -2.52
CA THR A 13 -1.52 6.65 -2.13
C THR A 13 -0.89 5.49 -2.87
N LYS A 14 0.32 5.70 -3.40
CA LYS A 14 1.10 4.68 -4.09
C LYS A 14 2.27 4.22 -3.25
N ALA A 15 2.62 2.94 -3.34
CA ALA A 15 3.83 2.38 -2.76
C ALA A 15 4.31 1.17 -3.56
N ARG A 16 5.62 1.02 -3.71
CA ARG A 16 6.24 -0.02 -4.53
C ARG A 16 6.51 -1.28 -3.73
N THR A 17 6.55 -2.44 -4.37
CA THR A 17 7.04 -3.69 -3.77
C THR A 17 8.34 -3.47 -2.99
N GLY A 18 8.37 -3.98 -1.75
CA GLY A 18 9.49 -3.81 -0.82
C GLY A 18 9.43 -2.54 0.03
N GLU A 19 8.60 -1.55 -0.30
CA GLU A 19 8.39 -0.39 0.58
C GLU A 19 7.53 -0.77 1.79
N VAL A 20 7.62 0.02 2.86
CA VAL A 20 6.74 -0.13 4.03
C VAL A 20 5.38 0.43 3.68
N CYS A 21 4.33 -0.35 3.93
CA CYS A 21 2.95 0.03 3.75
C CYS A 21 2.63 1.24 4.66
N PRO A 22 2.27 2.40 4.10
CA PRO A 22 2.05 3.61 4.89
C PRO A 22 0.70 3.60 5.63
N GLU A 23 -0.26 2.80 5.16
CA GLU A 23 -1.63 2.77 5.68
C GLU A 23 -2.29 1.41 5.48
N SER A 24 -2.98 0.93 6.52
CA SER A 24 -3.70 -0.33 6.47
C SER A 24 -4.91 -0.21 5.54
N GLY A 25 -5.02 -1.15 4.60
CA GLY A 25 -6.14 -1.13 3.68
C GLY A 25 -6.07 -2.18 2.58
N VAL A 26 -7.04 -2.10 1.67
CA VAL A 26 -7.00 -2.83 0.41
C VAL A 26 -6.19 -2.02 -0.58
N TRP A 27 -5.16 -2.65 -1.13
CA TRP A 27 -4.27 -2.07 -2.11
C TRP A 27 -4.46 -2.79 -3.44
N LYS A 28 -4.44 -2.04 -4.54
CA LYS A 28 -4.59 -2.53 -5.92
C LYS A 28 -3.30 -2.34 -6.70
N VAL A 29 -2.91 -3.31 -7.53
CA VAL A 29 -1.78 -3.14 -8.46
C VAL A 29 -2.12 -2.11 -9.53
N ASP A 30 -1.25 -1.10 -9.66
CA ASP A 30 -1.23 -0.08 -10.72
C ASP A 30 -0.63 -0.67 -12.01
N GLY A 31 -1.40 -1.48 -12.72
CA GLY A 31 -0.97 -2.12 -13.95
C GLY A 31 -1.85 -3.30 -14.38
N SER A 32 -1.47 -3.93 -15.49
CA SER A 32 -2.12 -5.13 -16.04
C SER A 32 -1.13 -6.30 -16.05
N PRO A 33 -1.51 -7.49 -15.53
CA PRO A 33 -2.77 -7.78 -14.84
C PRO A 33 -2.86 -7.09 -13.47
N SER A 34 -4.07 -6.67 -13.08
CA SER A 34 -4.34 -6.01 -11.79
C SER A 34 -4.86 -7.00 -10.77
N THR A 35 -4.43 -6.85 -9.52
CA THR A 35 -4.95 -7.61 -8.38
C THR A 35 -5.15 -6.68 -7.18
N THR A 36 -5.89 -7.14 -6.18
CA THR A 36 -6.01 -6.46 -4.89
C THR A 36 -5.50 -7.34 -3.75
N ALA A 37 -4.96 -6.73 -2.71
CA ALA A 37 -4.53 -7.41 -1.50
C ALA A 37 -4.77 -6.54 -0.25
N PRO A 38 -5.25 -7.10 0.87
CA PRO A 38 -5.24 -6.41 2.14
C PRO A 38 -3.80 -6.35 2.69
N ILE A 39 -3.32 -5.15 2.98
CA ILE A 39 -1.95 -4.92 3.49
C ILE A 39 -2.05 -4.01 4.71
N ALA A 40 -1.48 -4.46 5.83
CA ALA A 40 -1.43 -3.68 7.05
C ALA A 40 -0.28 -2.67 7.03
N LYS A 41 -0.52 -1.48 7.61
CA LYS A 41 0.51 -0.47 7.84
C LYS A 41 1.71 -1.08 8.57
N GLY A 42 2.92 -0.75 8.11
CA GLY A 42 4.17 -1.28 8.66
C GLY A 42 4.65 -2.57 7.98
N ASN A 43 3.78 -3.31 7.29
CA ASN A 43 4.21 -4.48 6.51
C ASN A 43 4.91 -4.04 5.22
N ARG A 44 5.75 -4.93 4.66
CA ARG A 44 6.37 -4.71 3.36
C ARG A 44 5.36 -4.97 2.25
N MET A 45 5.30 -4.09 1.26
CA MET A 45 4.49 -4.27 0.07
C MET A 45 4.93 -5.53 -0.69
N PRO A 46 4.04 -6.50 -0.93
CA PRO A 46 4.42 -7.76 -1.54
C PRO A 46 4.71 -7.60 -3.04
N PRO A 47 5.49 -8.51 -3.63
CA PRO A 47 5.52 -8.69 -5.08
C PRO A 47 4.20 -9.31 -5.56
N TYR A 48 3.89 -9.11 -6.84
CA TYR A 48 2.81 -9.83 -7.52
C TYR A 48 3.40 -10.60 -8.69
N ASP A 49 3.10 -11.90 -8.80
CA ASP A 49 3.64 -12.79 -9.84
C ASP A 49 5.19 -12.78 -9.90
N GLY A 50 5.83 -12.72 -8.73
CA GLY A 50 7.30 -12.61 -8.61
C GLY A 50 7.90 -11.29 -9.12
N LYS A 51 7.07 -10.32 -9.52
CA LYS A 51 7.50 -9.03 -10.08
C LYS A 51 7.28 -7.90 -9.09
N ALA A 52 8.17 -6.91 -9.16
CA ALA A 52 7.97 -5.65 -8.44
C ALA A 52 6.84 -4.86 -9.12
N VAL A 53 5.82 -4.52 -8.34
CA VAL A 53 4.65 -3.77 -8.78
C VAL A 53 4.49 -2.51 -7.95
N THR A 54 3.70 -1.58 -8.47
CA THR A 54 3.22 -0.42 -7.70
C THR A 54 1.83 -0.72 -7.19
N TRP A 55 1.61 -0.54 -5.90
CA TRP A 55 0.32 -0.68 -5.24
C TRP A 55 -0.32 0.70 -5.05
N VAL A 56 -1.65 0.76 -5.15
CA VAL A 56 -2.47 1.96 -4.92
C VAL A 56 -3.50 1.65 -3.84
N LEU A 57 -3.54 2.44 -2.78
CA LEU A 57 -4.55 2.29 -1.72
C LEU A 57 -5.94 2.56 -2.31
N SER A 58 -6.80 1.54 -2.34
CA SER A 58 -8.17 1.65 -2.86
C SER A 58 -9.21 1.80 -1.75
N GLN A 59 -8.97 1.25 -0.57
CA GLN A 59 -9.89 1.28 0.56
C GLN A 59 -9.13 1.19 1.88
N TYR A 60 -9.61 1.84 2.93
CA TYR A 60 -9.10 1.64 4.30
C TYR A 60 -9.51 0.28 4.87
N ALA A 61 -8.71 -0.27 5.77
CA ALA A 61 -9.05 -1.47 6.55
C ALA A 61 -10.06 -1.17 7.66
#